data_AF-A0A956KTE0-F1
#
_entry.id   AF-A0A956KTE0-F1
#
_cell.length_a   1.000
_cell.length_b   1.000
_cell.length_c   1.000
_cell.angle_alpha   90.00
_cell.angle_beta   90.00
_cell.angle_gamma   90.00
#
_symmetry.space_group_name_H-M   'P 1'
#
loop_
_entity.id
_entity.type
_entity.pdbx_description
1 polymer ?
#
loop_
_entity_poly.entity_id
_entity_poly.type
_entity_poly.pdbx_seq_one_letter_code
_entity_poly.pdbx_strand_id
1 'polypeptide(L)'
;MRLAIPLEPPTLDEALGFTRALSLRPEVAAGPIMTAHQWDRAVVAAVTRRDRDGLAILLQAELVPNLASALQALATALRCARACPEGPPDEHVLDLADRIEPTSLAVMRAGKAVWAAEKREELLPEGPAPQRPRPGASSWVLAKATHYLEQQMDGGGACHRVTEDLGRALCRVAGPARVAIRCIDTGALDDLPTPPLQTALLDAFNALSAVRLYHVSLLLAEVTACEVLTARR
;
A
#
# COMPACT_ATOMS: atom_id res chain seq x y z
N MET A 1 16.34 -21.85 12.09
CA MET A 1 15.16 -21.84 13.00
C MET A 1 14.31 -20.66 12.57
N ARG A 2 13.27 -20.86 11.75
CA ARG A 2 12.42 -19.75 11.30
C ARG A 2 11.72 -19.15 12.51
N LEU A 3 11.97 -17.87 12.79
CA LEU A 3 11.29 -17.18 13.88
C LEU A 3 9.78 -17.17 13.57
N ALA A 4 9.00 -17.91 14.34
CA ALA A 4 7.54 -17.83 14.33
C ALA A 4 7.13 -16.53 15.02
N ILE A 5 7.38 -15.38 14.37
CA ILE A 5 6.87 -14.10 14.86
C ILE A 5 5.38 -14.11 14.53
N PRO A 6 4.48 -13.99 15.53
CA PRO A 6 3.06 -13.89 15.25
C PRO A 6 2.83 -12.68 14.34
N LEU A 7 2.32 -12.95 13.14
CA LEU A 7 1.97 -11.95 12.12
C LEU A 7 0.61 -11.30 12.41
N GLU A 8 0.19 -11.30 13.67
CA GLU A 8 -1.06 -10.67 14.07
C GLU A 8 -0.98 -9.16 13.76
N PRO A 9 -2.01 -8.59 13.11
CA PRO A 9 -2.01 -7.17 12.81
C PRO A 9 -1.95 -6.36 14.11
N PRO A 10 -1.03 -5.39 14.26
CA PRO A 10 -1.02 -4.48 15.40
C PRO A 10 -2.33 -3.69 15.46
N THR A 11 -2.65 -3.17 16.64
CA THR A 11 -3.69 -2.15 16.80
C THR A 11 -3.37 -0.91 15.96
N LEU A 12 -4.38 -0.08 15.69
CA LEU A 12 -4.18 1.12 14.87
C LEU A 12 -3.18 2.09 15.50
N ASP A 13 -3.24 2.29 16.82
CA ASP A 13 -2.33 3.17 17.54
C ASP A 13 -0.89 2.66 17.50
N GLU A 14 -0.70 1.34 17.64
CA GLU A 14 0.62 0.72 17.47
C GLU A 14 1.13 0.88 16.04
N ALA A 15 0.28 0.69 15.03
CA ALA A 15 0.66 0.84 13.63
C ALA A 15 1.10 2.28 13.35
N LEU A 16 0.33 3.28 13.79
CA LEU A 16 0.66 4.70 13.68
C LEU A 16 1.93 5.07 14.44
N GLY A 17 2.09 4.56 15.67
CA GLY A 17 3.30 4.75 16.47
C GLY A 17 4.54 4.18 15.78
N PHE A 18 4.42 3.00 15.16
CA PHE A 18 5.48 2.40 14.39
C PHE A 18 5.82 3.19 13.13
N THR A 19 4.83 3.63 12.35
CA THR A 19 5.05 4.49 11.18
C THR A 19 5.79 5.77 11.57
N ARG A 20 5.43 6.38 12.70
CA ARG A 20 6.11 7.57 13.23
C ARG A 20 7.55 7.27 13.68
N ALA A 21 7.80 6.15 14.33
CA ALA A 21 9.16 5.76 14.72
C ALA A 21 10.03 5.48 13.49
N LEU A 22 9.46 4.85 12.46
CA LEU A 22 10.13 4.52 11.21
C LEU A 22 10.54 5.76 10.42
N SER A 23 9.72 6.82 10.40
CA SER A 23 10.04 8.07 9.70
C SER A 23 11.20 8.87 10.32
N LEU A 24 11.62 8.53 11.54
CA LEU A 24 12.76 9.15 12.21
C LEU A 24 14.10 8.47 11.85
N ARG A 25 14.09 7.36 11.10
CA ARG A 25 15.32 6.66 10.70
C ARG A 25 16.07 7.46 9.63
N PRO A 26 17.40 7.63 9.74
CA PRO A 26 18.21 8.40 8.78
C PRO A 26 18.07 7.95 7.31
N GLU A 27 18.06 6.65 7.07
CA GLU A 27 17.90 6.02 5.75
C GLU A 27 16.49 6.22 5.17
N VAL A 28 15.49 6.46 6.02
CA VAL A 28 14.14 6.83 5.57
C VAL A 28 14.08 8.31 5.22
N ALA A 29 14.78 9.17 5.97
CA ALA A 29 14.87 10.60 5.67
C ALA A 29 15.59 10.88 4.34
N ALA A 30 16.58 10.04 3.97
CA ALA A 30 17.22 10.08 2.66
C ALA A 30 16.28 9.65 1.52
N GLY A 31 15.23 8.89 1.84
CA GLY A 31 14.29 8.33 0.89
C GLY A 31 14.90 7.20 0.04
N PRO A 32 14.12 6.66 -0.91
CA PRO A 32 14.62 5.68 -1.87
C PRO A 32 15.77 6.27 -2.72
N ILE A 33 16.82 5.50 -2.94
CA ILE A 33 18.04 5.93 -3.64
C ILE A 33 17.82 5.92 -5.15
N MET A 34 17.14 4.88 -5.64
CA MET A 34 16.86 4.70 -7.06
C MET A 34 15.55 5.37 -7.48
N THR A 35 15.42 5.70 -8.75
CA THR A 35 14.10 5.95 -9.36
C THR A 35 13.39 4.62 -9.64
N ALA A 36 12.06 4.64 -9.84
CA ALA A 36 11.31 3.42 -10.17
C ALA A 36 11.85 2.70 -11.42
N HIS A 37 12.27 3.47 -12.43
CA HIS A 37 12.84 2.90 -13.65
C HIS A 37 14.22 2.26 -13.42
N GLN A 38 15.08 2.90 -12.64
CA GLN A 38 16.38 2.34 -12.26
C GLN A 38 16.21 1.05 -11.44
N TRP A 39 15.28 1.07 -10.49
CA TRP A 39 14.92 -0.11 -9.70
C TRP A 39 14.48 -1.28 -10.58
N ASP A 40 13.48 -1.08 -11.44
CA ASP A 40 12.95 -2.13 -12.32
C ASP A 40 14.08 -2.73 -13.19
N ARG A 41 14.93 -1.88 -13.77
CA ARG A 41 16.09 -2.34 -14.56
C ARG A 41 17.10 -3.13 -13.73
N ALA A 42 17.41 -2.68 -12.52
CA ALA A 42 18.39 -3.34 -11.65
C ALA A 42 17.90 -4.73 -11.24
N VAL A 43 16.63 -4.85 -10.83
CA VAL A 43 16.05 -6.14 -10.44
C VAL A 43 15.98 -7.09 -11.64
N VAL A 44 15.48 -6.63 -12.79
CA VAL A 44 15.42 -7.47 -14.02
C VAL A 44 16.82 -7.95 -14.41
N ALA A 45 17.82 -7.08 -14.37
CA ALA A 45 19.20 -7.44 -14.68
C ALA A 45 19.79 -8.45 -13.68
N ALA A 46 19.47 -8.34 -12.40
CA ALA A 46 19.92 -9.29 -11.37
C ALA A 46 19.24 -10.66 -11.54
N VAL A 47 17.91 -10.68 -11.75
CA VAL A 47 17.14 -11.92 -12.00
C VAL A 47 17.64 -12.63 -13.25
N THR A 48 17.87 -11.90 -14.34
CA THR A 48 18.36 -12.46 -15.62
C THR A 48 19.72 -13.12 -15.46
N ARG A 49 20.60 -12.52 -14.65
CA ARG A 49 21.93 -13.04 -14.34
C ARG A 49 21.93 -14.10 -13.24
N ARG A 50 20.77 -14.42 -12.65
CA ARG A 50 20.64 -15.26 -11.45
C ARG A 50 21.52 -14.78 -10.30
N ASP A 51 21.65 -13.46 -10.17
CA ASP A 51 22.51 -12.79 -9.20
C ASP A 51 21.77 -12.58 -7.88
N ARG A 52 21.85 -13.60 -7.01
CA ARG A 52 21.21 -13.59 -5.69
C ARG A 52 21.79 -12.51 -4.77
N ASP A 53 23.10 -12.26 -4.85
CA ASP A 53 23.78 -11.29 -4.02
C ASP A 53 23.48 -9.86 -4.47
N GLY A 54 23.39 -9.62 -5.78
CA GLY A 54 22.89 -8.38 -6.34
C GLY A 54 21.47 -8.05 -5.87
N LEU A 55 20.56 -9.04 -5.83
CA LEU A 55 19.23 -8.86 -5.25
C LEU A 55 19.28 -8.56 -3.74
N ALA A 56 20.18 -9.20 -2.99
CA ALA A 56 20.37 -8.92 -1.57
C ALA A 56 20.79 -7.47 -1.30
N ILE A 57 21.74 -6.95 -2.07
CA ILE A 57 22.21 -5.56 -1.98
C ILE A 57 21.07 -4.59 -2.30
N LEU A 58 20.31 -4.85 -3.37
CA LEU A 58 19.15 -4.05 -3.74
C LEU A 58 18.10 -4.01 -2.61
N LEU A 59 17.80 -5.16 -2.00
CA LEU A 59 16.85 -5.25 -0.89
C LEU A 59 17.31 -4.47 0.34
N GLN A 60 18.59 -4.58 0.72
CA GLN A 60 19.15 -3.84 1.85
C GLN A 60 19.07 -2.32 1.63
N ALA A 61 19.31 -1.86 0.41
CA ALA A 61 19.27 -0.43 0.07
C ALA A 61 17.84 0.13 0.01
N GLU A 62 16.88 -0.65 -0.51
CA GLU A 62 15.59 -0.09 -0.95
C GLU A 62 14.39 -0.61 -0.17
N LEU A 63 14.43 -1.78 0.49
CA LEU A 63 13.23 -2.33 1.13
C LEU A 63 12.71 -1.43 2.26
N VAL A 64 13.60 -0.98 3.15
CA VAL A 64 13.22 -0.16 4.32
C VAL A 64 12.67 1.21 3.90
N PRO A 65 13.33 2.00 3.02
CA PRO A 65 12.79 3.28 2.56
C PRO A 65 11.45 3.15 1.83
N ASN A 66 11.27 2.09 1.02
CA ASN A 66 10.02 1.88 0.29
C ASN A 66 8.87 1.47 1.22
N LEU A 67 9.10 0.59 2.19
CA LEU A 67 8.09 0.24 3.21
C LEU A 67 7.72 1.44 4.08
N ALA A 68 8.71 2.23 4.49
CA ALA A 68 8.48 3.44 5.26
C ALA A 68 7.62 4.45 4.50
N SER A 69 7.93 4.67 3.22
CA SER A 69 7.15 5.55 2.34
C SER A 69 5.71 5.08 2.20
N ALA A 70 5.48 3.78 1.98
CA ALA A 70 4.14 3.20 1.87
C ALA A 70 3.33 3.37 3.16
N LEU A 71 3.92 3.05 4.32
CA LEU A 71 3.26 3.19 5.62
C LEU A 71 2.94 4.66 5.96
N GLN A 72 3.86 5.58 5.67
CA GLN A 72 3.67 7.01 5.90
C GLN A 72 2.56 7.58 5.00
N ALA A 73 2.52 7.15 3.74
CA ALA A 73 1.48 7.56 2.80
C ALA A 73 0.11 7.02 3.23
N LEU A 74 0.01 5.75 3.62
CA LEU A 74 -1.21 5.15 4.18
C LEU A 74 -1.69 5.88 5.44
N ALA A 75 -0.79 6.18 6.38
CA ALA A 75 -1.13 6.95 7.59
C ALA A 75 -1.61 8.37 7.27
N THR A 76 -1.09 8.97 6.19
CA THR A 76 -1.50 10.31 5.74
C THR A 76 -2.87 10.28 5.06
N ALA A 77 -3.11 9.30 4.17
CA ALA A 77 -4.42 9.07 3.57
C ALA A 77 -5.49 8.78 4.64
N LEU A 78 -5.17 7.94 5.64
CA LEU A 78 -6.05 7.67 6.76
C LEU A 78 -6.38 8.91 7.58
N ARG A 79 -5.38 9.75 7.92
CA ARG A 79 -5.63 11.00 8.64
C ARG A 79 -6.51 11.95 7.85
N CYS A 80 -6.32 12.02 6.53
CA CYS A 80 -7.18 12.78 5.65
C CYS A 80 -8.61 12.23 5.70
N ALA A 81 -8.82 10.93 5.47
CA ALA A 81 -10.16 10.31 5.55
C ALA A 81 -10.85 10.49 6.91
N ARG A 82 -10.11 10.49 8.02
CA ARG A 82 -10.66 10.76 9.37
C ARG A 82 -11.13 12.19 9.56
N ALA A 83 -10.57 13.15 8.82
CA ALA A 83 -10.93 14.57 8.90
C ALA A 83 -12.15 14.92 8.03
N CYS A 84 -13.03 13.95 7.80
CA CYS A 84 -14.26 14.13 7.04
C CYS A 84 -15.08 15.30 7.61
N PRO A 85 -15.31 16.38 6.85
CA PRO A 85 -16.09 17.50 7.36
C PRO A 85 -17.55 17.09 7.51
N GLU A 86 -18.23 17.71 8.48
CA GLU A 86 -19.70 17.62 8.62
C GLU A 86 -20.46 18.43 7.54
N GLY A 87 -19.73 19.02 6.57
CA GLY A 87 -20.22 19.89 5.49
C GLY A 87 -20.15 19.25 4.09
N PRO A 88 -20.38 20.02 3.00
CA PRO A 88 -20.51 19.46 1.65
C PRO A 88 -19.26 18.68 1.21
N PRO A 89 -19.44 17.57 0.48
CA PRO A 89 -18.40 16.57 0.22
C PRO A 89 -17.26 17.05 -0.69
N ASP A 90 -17.49 18.09 -1.50
CA ASP A 90 -16.68 18.42 -2.67
C ASP A 90 -15.20 18.72 -2.33
N GLU A 91 -14.92 19.52 -1.29
CA GLU A 91 -13.54 19.87 -0.92
C GLU A 91 -12.77 18.68 -0.31
N HIS A 92 -13.46 17.85 0.47
CA HIS A 92 -12.85 16.69 1.11
C HIS A 92 -12.54 15.56 0.13
N VAL A 93 -13.42 15.35 -0.85
CA VAL A 93 -13.24 14.33 -1.90
C VAL A 93 -11.98 14.63 -2.72
N LEU A 94 -11.73 15.91 -3.03
CA LEU A 94 -10.52 16.35 -3.72
C LEU A 94 -9.26 16.17 -2.86
N ASP A 95 -9.29 16.62 -1.60
CA ASP A 95 -8.16 16.49 -0.68
C ASP A 95 -7.74 15.03 -0.50
N LEU A 96 -8.70 14.12 -0.32
CA LEU A 96 -8.41 12.71 -0.16
C LEU A 96 -8.00 12.07 -1.50
N ALA A 97 -8.58 12.46 -2.63
CA ALA A 97 -8.14 12.00 -3.96
C ALA A 97 -6.65 12.33 -4.23
N ASP A 98 -6.22 13.55 -3.90
CA ASP A 98 -4.84 14.01 -4.02
C ASP A 98 -3.84 13.21 -3.16
N ARG A 99 -4.32 12.54 -2.11
CA ARG A 99 -3.48 11.66 -1.27
C ARG A 99 -3.52 10.20 -1.72
N ILE A 100 -4.63 9.73 -2.26
CA ILE A 100 -4.83 8.32 -2.60
C ILE A 100 -3.91 7.88 -3.74
N GLU A 101 -3.74 8.68 -4.78
CA GLU A 101 -2.85 8.31 -5.89
C GLU A 101 -1.38 8.19 -5.47
N PRO A 102 -0.76 9.21 -4.83
CA PRO A 102 0.60 9.08 -4.31
C PRO A 102 0.76 7.90 -3.33
N THR A 103 -0.26 7.63 -2.51
CA THR A 103 -0.26 6.49 -1.59
C THR A 103 -0.27 5.16 -2.33
N SER A 104 -1.06 5.05 -3.40
CA SER A 104 -1.14 3.85 -4.23
C SER A 104 0.20 3.58 -4.92
N LEU A 105 0.87 4.62 -5.41
CA LEU A 105 2.20 4.54 -5.99
C LEU A 105 3.25 4.09 -4.96
N ALA A 106 3.21 4.64 -3.74
CA ALA A 106 4.13 4.25 -2.66
C ALA A 106 3.95 2.77 -2.26
N VAL A 107 2.70 2.32 -2.11
CA VAL A 107 2.37 0.91 -1.82
C VAL A 107 2.82 -0.01 -2.95
N MET A 108 2.56 0.36 -4.21
CA MET A 108 3.03 -0.41 -5.37
C MET A 108 4.55 -0.50 -5.41
N ARG A 109 5.25 0.59 -5.10
CA ARG A 109 6.72 0.62 -5.07
C ARG A 109 7.29 -0.28 -3.97
N ALA A 110 6.68 -0.28 -2.78
CA ALA A 110 7.00 -1.26 -1.74
C ALA A 110 6.73 -2.69 -2.21
N GLY A 111 5.62 -2.94 -2.91
CA GLY A 111 5.30 -4.23 -3.51
C GLY A 111 6.38 -4.70 -4.50
N LYS A 112 6.91 -3.79 -5.33
CA LYS A 112 8.04 -4.08 -6.24
C LYS A 112 9.34 -4.40 -5.48
N ALA A 113 9.57 -3.77 -4.33
CA ALA A 113 10.71 -4.10 -3.49
C ALA A 113 10.58 -5.52 -2.92
N VAL A 114 9.40 -5.90 -2.46
CA VAL A 114 9.10 -7.26 -1.96
C VAL A 114 9.17 -8.31 -3.07
N TRP A 115 8.78 -7.96 -4.29
CA TRP A 115 8.96 -8.85 -5.45
C TRP A 115 10.43 -9.20 -5.70
N ALA A 116 11.38 -8.30 -5.43
CA ALA A 116 12.81 -8.64 -5.51
C ALA A 116 13.22 -9.66 -4.44
N ALA A 117 12.58 -9.66 -3.26
CA ALA A 117 12.80 -10.67 -2.22
C ALA A 117 12.24 -12.03 -2.65
N GLU A 118 11.03 -12.06 -3.22
CA GLU A 118 10.44 -13.26 -3.83
C GLU A 118 11.38 -13.84 -4.90
N LYS A 119 11.89 -13.01 -5.81
CA LYS A 119 12.84 -13.47 -6.85
C LYS A 119 14.15 -13.97 -6.30
N ARG A 120 14.63 -13.41 -5.19
CA ARG A 120 15.81 -13.90 -4.49
C ARG A 120 15.57 -15.29 -3.89
N GLU A 121 14.38 -15.52 -3.33
CA GLU A 121 13.97 -16.82 -2.79
C GLU A 121 13.80 -17.88 -3.89
N GLU A 122 13.22 -17.52 -5.04
CA GLU A 122 13.05 -18.42 -6.20
C GLU A 122 14.38 -18.93 -6.79
N LEU A 123 15.48 -18.20 -6.58
CA LEU A 123 16.81 -18.62 -7.01
C LEU A 123 17.41 -19.71 -6.11
N LEU A 124 16.76 -20.08 -4.99
CA LEU A 124 17.17 -21.21 -4.16
C LEU A 124 16.79 -22.55 -4.82
N PRO A 125 17.60 -23.63 -4.65
CA PRO A 125 17.30 -24.95 -5.21
C PRO A 125 15.92 -25.54 -4.80
N GLU A 126 15.44 -25.19 -3.60
CA GLU A 126 14.11 -25.56 -3.07
C GLU A 126 13.25 -24.31 -2.81
N GLY A 127 13.45 -23.26 -3.60
CA GLY A 127 12.71 -22.01 -3.47
C GLY A 127 11.19 -22.23 -3.52
N PRO A 128 10.41 -21.49 -2.71
CA PRO A 128 8.96 -21.54 -2.80
C PRO A 128 8.50 -21.10 -4.19
N ALA A 129 7.39 -21.68 -4.67
CA ALA A 129 6.82 -21.25 -5.94
C ALA A 129 6.38 -19.78 -5.87
N PRO A 130 6.41 -19.04 -7.00
CA PRO A 130 5.97 -17.66 -7.05
C PRO A 130 4.53 -17.52 -6.56
N GLN A 131 4.26 -16.48 -5.79
CA GLN A 131 2.92 -16.18 -5.34
C GLN A 131 2.09 -15.67 -6.54
N ARG A 132 1.01 -16.38 -6.86
CA ARG A 132 0.10 -15.97 -7.94
C ARG A 132 -0.84 -14.87 -7.45
N PRO A 133 -1.22 -13.91 -8.32
CA PRO A 133 -2.26 -12.95 -8.01
C PRO A 133 -3.55 -13.66 -7.59
N ARG A 134 -4.23 -13.14 -6.56
CA ARG A 134 -5.52 -13.70 -6.13
C ARG A 134 -6.57 -13.44 -7.23
N PRO A 135 -7.27 -14.47 -7.73
CA PRO A 135 -8.34 -14.28 -8.71
C PRO A 135 -9.46 -13.43 -8.11
N GLY A 136 -10.10 -12.59 -8.92
CA GLY A 136 -11.22 -11.75 -8.52
C GLY A 136 -10.87 -10.44 -7.80
N ALA A 137 -9.59 -10.04 -7.74
CA ALA A 137 -9.18 -8.78 -7.13
C ALA A 137 -9.91 -7.56 -7.73
N SER A 138 -10.00 -7.48 -9.06
CA SER A 138 -10.71 -6.37 -9.74
C SER A 138 -12.21 -6.38 -9.43
N SER A 139 -12.85 -7.56 -9.40
CA SER A 139 -14.26 -7.69 -9.02
C SER A 139 -14.51 -7.26 -7.59
N TRP A 140 -13.58 -7.58 -6.67
CA TRP A 140 -13.64 -7.12 -5.28
C TRP A 140 -13.52 -5.60 -5.19
N VAL A 141 -12.57 -4.99 -5.91
CA VAL A 141 -12.39 -3.52 -5.94
C VAL A 141 -13.66 -2.83 -6.42
N LEU A 142 -14.25 -3.31 -7.51
CA LEU A 142 -15.50 -2.79 -8.06
C LEU A 142 -16.64 -2.90 -7.04
N ALA A 143 -16.87 -4.10 -6.49
CA ALA A 143 -17.92 -4.33 -5.50
C ALA A 143 -17.75 -3.44 -4.27
N LYS A 144 -16.51 -3.24 -3.82
CA LYS A 144 -16.19 -2.41 -2.66
C LYS A 144 -16.42 -0.92 -2.93
N ALA A 145 -16.05 -0.42 -4.10
CA ALA A 145 -16.32 0.95 -4.51
C ALA A 145 -17.83 1.22 -4.64
N THR A 146 -18.58 0.29 -5.24
CA THR A 146 -20.06 0.37 -5.31
C THR A 146 -20.67 0.45 -3.92
N HIS A 147 -20.18 -0.35 -2.97
CA HIS A 147 -20.66 -0.32 -1.59
C HIS A 147 -20.45 1.04 -0.91
N TYR A 148 -19.35 1.74 -1.19
CA TYR A 148 -19.14 3.11 -0.69
C TYR A 148 -20.15 4.09 -1.30
N LEU A 149 -20.45 3.96 -2.60
CA LEU A 149 -21.45 4.80 -3.27
C LEU A 149 -22.85 4.60 -2.67
N GLU A 150 -23.27 3.35 -2.46
CA GLU A 150 -24.56 3.01 -1.83
C GLU A 150 -24.69 3.67 -0.45
N GLN A 151 -23.66 3.56 0.40
CA GLN A 151 -23.67 4.17 1.73
C GLN A 151 -23.65 5.70 1.71
N GLN A 152 -23.09 6.31 0.67
CA GLN A 152 -23.14 7.75 0.50
C GLN A 152 -24.57 8.18 0.14
N MET A 153 -25.25 7.42 -0.72
CA MET A 153 -26.63 7.67 -1.12
C MET A 153 -27.63 7.48 0.03
N ASP A 154 -27.38 6.52 0.92
CA ASP A 154 -28.27 6.17 2.05
C ASP A 154 -28.15 7.11 3.27
N GLY A 155 -27.38 8.20 3.18
CA GLY A 155 -27.31 9.23 4.23
C GLY A 155 -25.98 9.33 5.00
N GLY A 156 -24.85 8.93 4.40
CA GLY A 156 -23.52 9.41 4.82
C GLY A 156 -22.63 8.44 5.61
N GLY A 157 -22.62 7.15 5.26
CA GLY A 157 -21.76 6.13 5.92
C GLY A 157 -20.39 5.88 5.26
N ALA A 158 -20.20 6.37 4.03
CA ALA A 158 -19.07 5.98 3.20
C ALA A 158 -17.71 6.40 3.80
N CYS A 159 -17.64 7.62 4.34
CA CYS A 159 -16.40 8.17 4.89
C CYS A 159 -15.88 7.39 6.10
N HIS A 160 -16.80 6.92 6.95
CA HIS A 160 -16.47 6.05 8.07
C HIS A 160 -15.90 4.72 7.58
N ARG A 161 -16.53 4.09 6.58
CA ARG A 161 -16.02 2.82 6.01
C ARG A 161 -14.68 2.98 5.32
N VAL A 162 -14.50 4.04 4.52
CA VAL A 162 -13.21 4.37 3.89
C VAL A 162 -12.13 4.49 4.97
N THR A 163 -12.43 5.19 6.07
CA THR A 163 -11.52 5.30 7.22
C THR A 163 -11.19 3.94 7.85
N GLU A 164 -12.20 3.11 8.11
CA GLU A 164 -11.99 1.77 8.69
C GLU A 164 -11.14 0.88 7.78
N ASP A 165 -11.42 0.89 6.47
CA ASP A 165 -10.72 0.05 5.50
C ASP A 165 -9.27 0.52 5.29
N LEU A 166 -9.00 1.82 5.25
CA LEU A 166 -7.64 2.37 5.23
C LEU A 166 -6.89 2.07 6.54
N GLY A 167 -7.57 2.15 7.69
CA GLY A 167 -7.00 1.78 8.99
C GLY A 167 -6.62 0.30 9.04
N ARG A 168 -7.49 -0.58 8.55
CA ARG A 168 -7.22 -2.01 8.44
C ARG A 168 -6.07 -2.30 7.50
N ALA A 169 -5.99 -1.61 6.36
CA ALA A 169 -4.87 -1.73 5.42
C ALA A 169 -3.53 -1.35 6.10
N LEU A 170 -3.49 -0.23 6.82
CA LEU A 170 -2.31 0.19 7.57
C LEU A 170 -1.87 -0.87 8.60
N CYS A 171 -2.79 -1.37 9.43
CA CYS A 171 -2.50 -2.42 10.41
C CYS A 171 -1.94 -3.68 9.75
N ARG A 172 -2.58 -4.14 8.66
CA ARG A 172 -2.16 -5.35 7.93
C ARG A 172 -0.76 -5.24 7.34
N VAL A 173 -0.36 -4.06 6.85
CA VAL A 173 0.99 -3.85 6.31
C VAL A 173 2.02 -3.69 7.44
N ALA A 174 1.67 -2.99 8.52
CA ALA A 174 2.59 -2.66 9.62
C ALA A 174 3.17 -3.90 10.32
N GLY A 175 2.36 -4.94 10.54
CA GLY A 175 2.81 -6.20 11.15
C GLY A 175 3.98 -6.86 10.41
N PRO A 176 3.80 -7.36 9.18
CA PRO A 176 4.87 -7.97 8.40
C PRO A 176 6.00 -6.98 8.05
N ALA A 177 5.71 -5.67 7.89
CA ALA A 177 6.76 -4.69 7.64
C ALA A 177 7.75 -4.56 8.82
N ARG A 178 7.27 -4.59 10.07
CA ARG A 178 8.14 -4.62 11.27
C ARG A 178 9.09 -5.80 11.25
N VAL A 179 8.60 -6.97 10.85
CA VAL A 179 9.40 -8.19 10.75
C VAL A 179 10.41 -8.08 9.62
N ALA A 180 9.99 -7.63 8.43
CA ALA A 180 10.88 -7.46 7.29
C ALA A 180 12.02 -6.47 7.60
N ILE A 181 11.71 -5.34 8.23
CA ILE A 181 12.71 -4.34 8.63
C ILE A 181 13.71 -4.94 9.62
N ARG A 182 13.24 -5.71 10.62
CA ARG A 182 14.14 -6.42 11.54
C ARG A 182 15.06 -7.39 10.81
N CYS A 183 14.54 -8.13 9.84
CA CYS A 183 15.36 -9.04 9.01
C CYS A 183 16.42 -8.30 8.20
N ILE A 184 16.10 -7.12 7.64
CA ILE A 184 17.12 -6.27 6.99
C ILE A 184 18.18 -5.84 8.00
N ASP A 185 17.75 -5.33 9.16
CA ASP A 185 18.64 -4.80 10.20
C ASP A 185 19.60 -5.85 10.76
N THR A 186 19.16 -7.12 10.83
CA THR A 186 19.99 -8.25 11.29
C THR A 186 20.68 -9.01 10.15
N GLY A 187 20.50 -8.58 8.89
CA GLY A 187 21.02 -9.30 7.71
C GLY A 187 20.38 -10.67 7.44
N ALA A 188 19.28 -11.00 8.12
CA ALA A 188 18.57 -12.27 8.00
C ALA A 188 17.60 -12.28 6.80
N LEU A 189 18.13 -12.03 5.60
CA LEU A 189 17.33 -11.89 4.37
C LEU A 189 16.56 -13.17 3.97
N ASP A 190 17.01 -14.33 4.43
CA ASP A 190 16.34 -15.62 4.17
C ASP A 190 15.11 -15.84 5.07
N ASP A 191 14.95 -15.03 6.12
CA ASP A 191 13.81 -15.06 7.04
C ASP A 191 12.79 -13.95 6.74
N LEU A 192 12.90 -13.28 5.57
CA LEU A 192 11.96 -12.25 5.17
C LEU A 192 10.53 -12.80 5.12
N PRO A 193 9.54 -12.08 5.64
CA PRO A 193 8.14 -12.50 5.62
C PRO A 193 7.51 -12.16 4.25
N THR A 194 8.11 -12.64 3.15
CA THR A 194 7.77 -12.24 1.78
C THR A 194 6.29 -12.49 1.44
N PRO A 195 5.71 -13.70 1.61
CA PRO A 195 4.31 -13.93 1.27
C PRO A 195 3.29 -13.09 2.07
N PRO A 196 3.36 -12.99 3.42
CA PRO A 196 2.42 -12.17 4.18
C PRO A 196 2.60 -10.68 3.90
N LEU A 197 3.83 -10.20 3.65
CA LEU A 197 4.06 -8.80 3.31
C LEU A 197 3.51 -8.45 1.92
N GLN A 198 3.75 -9.30 0.93
CA GLN A 198 3.21 -9.14 -0.43
C GLN A 198 1.68 -9.15 -0.41
N THR A 199 1.08 -10.08 0.33
CA THR A 199 -0.38 -10.15 0.51
C THR A 199 -0.93 -8.88 1.15
N ALA A 200 -0.30 -8.38 2.21
CA ALA A 200 -0.74 -7.17 2.89
C ALA A 200 -0.64 -5.92 2.00
N LEU A 201 0.43 -5.78 1.21
CA LEU A 201 0.62 -4.67 0.28
C LEU A 201 -0.39 -4.72 -0.88
N LEU A 202 -0.68 -5.91 -1.41
CA LEU A 202 -1.70 -6.09 -2.44
C LEU A 202 -3.11 -5.76 -1.91
N ASP A 203 -3.45 -6.23 -0.70
CA ASP A 203 -4.71 -5.89 -0.04
C ASP A 203 -4.83 -4.37 0.18
N ALA A 204 -3.75 -3.72 0.63
CA ALA A 204 -3.72 -2.26 0.78
C ALA A 204 -3.88 -1.52 -0.55
N PHE A 205 -3.22 -1.98 -1.61
CA PHE A 205 -3.37 -1.42 -2.96
C PHE A 205 -4.80 -1.56 -3.47
N ASN A 206 -5.44 -2.71 -3.26
CA ASN A 206 -6.84 -2.94 -3.64
C ASN A 206 -7.79 -2.02 -2.85
N ALA A 207 -7.58 -1.85 -1.55
CA ALA A 207 -8.37 -0.93 -0.74
C ALA A 207 -8.24 0.52 -1.24
N LEU A 208 -7.02 0.99 -1.51
CA LEU A 208 -6.76 2.31 -2.09
C LEU A 208 -7.42 2.47 -3.47
N SER A 209 -7.37 1.42 -4.30
CA SER A 209 -8.01 1.42 -5.62
C SER A 209 -9.53 1.53 -5.53
N ALA A 210 -10.15 0.86 -4.54
CA ALA A 210 -11.58 0.97 -4.29
C ALA A 210 -11.99 2.38 -3.84
N VAL A 211 -11.19 3.00 -2.95
CA VAL A 211 -11.40 4.40 -2.52
C VAL A 211 -11.23 5.36 -3.70
N ARG A 212 -10.18 5.18 -4.52
CA ARG A 212 -9.95 5.98 -5.72
C ARG A 212 -11.14 5.89 -6.68
N LEU A 213 -11.61 4.68 -6.95
CA LEU A 213 -12.73 4.46 -7.86
C LEU A 213 -14.01 5.12 -7.32
N TYR A 214 -14.29 4.97 -6.02
CA TYR A 214 -15.41 5.65 -5.37
C TYR A 214 -15.34 7.18 -5.54
N HIS A 215 -14.16 7.80 -5.35
CA HIS A 215 -14.00 9.25 -5.52
C HIS A 215 -14.20 9.71 -6.96
N VAL A 216 -13.60 9.00 -7.92
CA VAL A 216 -13.78 9.31 -9.34
C VAL A 216 -15.26 9.20 -9.72
N SER A 217 -15.98 8.20 -9.20
CA SER A 217 -17.42 8.07 -9.42
C SER A 217 -18.24 9.21 -8.83
N LEU A 218 -17.89 9.72 -7.64
CA LEU A 218 -18.56 10.89 -7.06
C LEU A 218 -18.36 12.15 -7.92
N LEU A 219 -17.10 12.45 -8.27
CA LEU A 219 -16.78 13.62 -9.10
C LEU A 219 -17.47 13.58 -10.47
N LEU A 220 -17.55 12.40 -11.09
CA LEU A 220 -18.29 12.22 -12.35
C LEU A 220 -19.79 12.47 -12.21
N ALA A 221 -20.40 12.06 -11.10
CA ALA A 221 -21.81 12.29 -10.84
C ALA A 221 -22.12 13.80 -10.69
N GLU A 222 -21.26 14.54 -10.02
CA GLU A 222 -21.38 15.99 -9.85
C GLU A 222 -21.25 16.77 -11.17
N VAL A 223 -20.26 16.41 -12.00
CA VAL A 223 -20.08 17.02 -13.33
C VAL A 223 -21.32 16.76 -14.20
N THR A 224 -21.80 15.52 -14.23
CA THR A 224 -22.99 15.15 -15.02
C THR A 224 -24.24 15.89 -14.54
N ALA A 225 -24.42 16.04 -13.23
CA ALA A 225 -25.53 16.82 -12.67
C ALA A 225 -25.46 18.30 -13.06
N CYS A 226 -24.26 18.89 -13.07
CA CYS A 226 -24.05 20.28 -13.51
C CYS A 226 -24.35 20.48 -15.01
N GLU A 227 -23.92 19.57 -15.88
CA GLU A 227 -24.17 19.63 -17.32
C GLU A 227 -25.66 19.50 -17.67
N VAL A 228 -26.40 18.64 -16.97
CA VAL A 228 -27.86 18.50 -17.16
C VAL A 228 -28.61 19.77 -16.73
N LEU A 229 -28.14 20.45 -15.69
CA LEU A 229 -28.75 21.70 -15.21
C LEU A 229 -28.45 22.90 -16.11
N THR A 230 -27.29 22.94 -16.75
CA THR A 230 -26.93 24.00 -17.71
C THR A 230 -27.56 23.79 -19.08
N ALA A 231 -27.74 22.55 -19.54
CA ALA A 231 -28.42 22.24 -20.80
C ALA A 231 -29.94 22.49 -20.79
N ARG A 232 -30.54 22.71 -19.61
CA ARG A 232 -31.98 23.01 -19.43
C ARG A 232 -32.27 24.51 -19.28
N ARG A 233 -31.27 25.37 -19.39
CA ARG A 233 -31.41 26.84 -19.44
C ARG A 233 -31.20 27.35 -20.85
#